data_AF-A0A356W387-F1
#
_entry.id   AF-A0A356W387-F1
#
_cell.length_a   1.000
_cell.length_b   1.000
_cell.length_c   1.000
_cell.angle_alpha   90.00
_cell.angle_beta   90.00
_cell.angle_gamma   90.00
#
_symmetry.space_group_name_H-M   'P 1'
#
loop_
_entity.id
_entity.type
_entity.pdbx_description
1 polymer ?
#
loop_
_entity_poly.entity_id
_entity_poly.type
_entity_poly.pdbx_seq_one_letter_code
_entity_poly.pdbx_strand_id
1 'polypeptide(L)'
;DDYIDHIRNMLTFLGAGAHVLGVCQPGPPVLAAIAMMAEDDDPARPASMTFMGSPIDTRLSPTVPNVLAEEKPLSWFEENMIHTVPGPYPGMFRRVYPGFVQLASFMNMNWSRHVDAHWNFFNHLVEGDGDNVGKHREFYDEYLS
;
A
#
# COMPACT_ATOMS: atom_id res chain seq x y z
N ASP A 1 -20.40 -4.57 -3.49
CA ASP A 1 -19.31 -4.54 -2.50
C ASP A 1 -17.95 -4.68 -3.15
N ASP A 2 -17.64 -3.73 -4.01
CA ASP A 2 -16.26 -3.37 -4.29
C ASP A 2 -15.86 -2.14 -3.45
N TYR A 3 -14.60 -1.71 -3.57
CA TYR A 3 -14.13 -0.48 -2.91
C TYR A 3 -14.86 0.78 -3.42
N ILE A 4 -15.37 0.76 -4.64
CA ILE A 4 -16.05 1.91 -5.28
C ILE A 4 -17.41 2.11 -4.60
N ASP A 5 -18.22 1.06 -4.48
CA ASP A 5 -19.49 1.02 -3.76
C ASP A 5 -19.32 1.49 -2.33
N HIS A 6 -18.26 1.04 -1.65
CA HIS A 6 -17.98 1.45 -0.28
C HIS A 6 -17.73 2.97 -0.17
N ILE A 7 -16.93 3.53 -1.09
CA ILE A 7 -16.67 4.97 -1.14
C ILE A 7 -17.96 5.75 -1.41
N ARG A 8 -18.78 5.30 -2.36
CA ARG A 8 -20.08 5.92 -2.66
C ARG A 8 -20.99 5.91 -1.43
N ASN A 9 -21.15 4.76 -0.79
CA ASN A 9 -22.00 4.62 0.41
C ASN A 9 -21.54 5.55 1.55
N MET A 10 -20.22 5.68 1.76
CA MET A 10 -19.68 6.59 2.77
C MET A 10 -19.95 8.06 2.42
N LEU A 11 -19.80 8.45 1.14
CA LEU A 11 -20.11 9.80 0.68
C LEU A 11 -21.60 10.09 0.81
N THR A 12 -22.47 9.16 0.43
CA THR A 12 -23.93 9.26 0.61
C THR A 12 -24.30 9.40 2.08
N PHE A 13 -23.66 8.64 2.97
CA PHE A 13 -23.89 8.74 4.42
C PHE A 13 -23.48 10.10 4.99
N LEU A 14 -22.35 10.66 4.53
CA LEU A 14 -21.89 11.99 4.94
C LEU A 14 -22.75 13.13 4.36
N GLY A 15 -23.27 12.94 3.14
CA GLY A 15 -24.07 13.92 2.42
C GLY A 15 -23.24 14.96 1.66
N ALA A 16 -23.94 15.94 1.08
CA ALA A 16 -23.35 16.98 0.25
C ALA A 16 -22.29 17.81 0.99
N GLY A 17 -21.24 18.22 0.28
CA GLY A 17 -20.20 19.13 0.81
C GLY A 17 -18.97 18.44 1.40
N ALA A 18 -18.89 17.11 1.37
CA ALA A 18 -17.69 16.38 1.78
C ALA A 18 -16.47 16.72 0.91
N HIS A 19 -15.27 16.60 1.47
CA HIS A 19 -14.01 16.71 0.75
C HIS A 19 -13.28 15.36 0.84
N VAL A 20 -12.79 14.85 -0.29
CA VAL A 20 -12.15 13.53 -0.35
C VAL A 20 -10.67 13.65 -0.62
N LEU A 21 -9.86 12.90 0.13
CA LEU A 21 -8.42 12.78 -0.05
C LEU A 21 -8.04 11.32 -0.32
N GLY A 22 -7.62 11.02 -1.55
CA GLY A 22 -7.05 9.73 -1.94
C GLY A 22 -5.53 9.72 -1.78
N VAL A 23 -4.98 8.76 -1.02
CA VAL A 23 -3.54 8.66 -0.74
C VAL A 23 -2.99 7.32 -1.19
N CYS A 24 -2.13 7.30 -2.21
CA CYS A 24 -1.57 6.08 -2.79
C CYS A 24 -2.66 5.20 -3.44
N GLN A 25 -2.85 3.96 -2.97
CA GLN A 25 -3.70 2.95 -3.60
C GLN A 25 -5.21 3.29 -3.76
N PRO A 26 -5.89 4.05 -2.90
CA PRO A 26 -7.31 4.33 -3.04
C PRO A 26 -7.61 5.41 -4.09
N GLY A 27 -6.61 6.04 -4.72
CA GLY A 27 -6.84 7.08 -5.71
C GLY A 27 -7.72 6.63 -6.89
N PRO A 28 -7.36 5.56 -7.63
CA PRO A 28 -8.18 5.05 -8.72
C PRO A 28 -9.63 4.71 -8.34
N PRO A 29 -9.94 3.98 -7.25
CA PRO A 29 -11.32 3.71 -6.88
C PRO A 29 -12.07 4.97 -6.40
N VAL A 30 -11.40 5.93 -5.75
CA VAL A 30 -12.01 7.23 -5.41
C VAL A 30 -12.38 8.00 -6.67
N LEU A 31 -11.49 8.05 -7.67
CA LEU A 31 -11.76 8.69 -8.95
C LEU A 31 -12.96 8.03 -9.66
N ALA A 32 -12.98 6.69 -9.70
CA ALA A 32 -14.07 5.94 -10.31
C ALA A 32 -15.42 6.19 -9.60
N ALA A 33 -15.45 6.12 -8.27
CA ALA A 33 -16.66 6.34 -7.48
C ALA A 33 -17.26 7.73 -7.73
N ILE A 34 -16.42 8.77 -7.68
CA ILE A 34 -16.89 10.15 -7.84
C ILE A 34 -17.26 10.44 -9.30
N ALA A 35 -16.59 9.82 -10.28
CA ALA A 35 -16.98 9.91 -11.69
C ALA A 35 -18.38 9.31 -11.92
N MET A 36 -18.67 8.14 -11.34
CA MET A 36 -20.00 7.53 -11.41
C MET A 36 -21.06 8.39 -10.70
N MET A 37 -20.76 8.91 -9.50
CA MET A 37 -21.65 9.86 -8.81
C MET A 37 -21.91 11.13 -9.63
N ALA A 38 -20.93 11.58 -10.43
CA ALA A 38 -21.10 12.73 -11.30
C ALA A 38 -21.98 12.43 -12.52
N GLU A 39 -21.88 11.23 -13.10
CA GLU A 39 -22.74 10.75 -14.18
C GLU A 39 -24.20 10.61 -13.71
N ASP A 40 -24.40 10.14 -12.47
CA ASP A 40 -25.72 9.93 -11.86
C ASP A 40 -26.39 11.23 -11.34
N ASP A 41 -25.72 12.38 -11.45
CA ASP A 41 -26.09 13.66 -10.81
C ASP A 41 -26.40 13.50 -9.30
N ASP A 42 -25.57 12.70 -8.62
CA ASP A 42 -25.75 12.32 -7.22
C ASP A 42 -25.61 13.54 -6.29
N PRO A 43 -26.63 13.87 -5.46
CA PRO A 43 -26.58 15.02 -4.56
C PRO A 43 -25.51 14.90 -3.48
N ALA A 44 -25.02 13.70 -3.18
CA ALA A 44 -23.95 13.46 -2.22
C ALA A 44 -22.54 13.55 -2.82
N ARG A 45 -22.41 13.97 -4.09
CA ARG A 45 -21.10 14.17 -4.73
C ARG A 45 -20.24 15.15 -3.89
N PRO A 46 -18.96 14.82 -3.63
CA PRO A 46 -18.10 15.67 -2.81
C PRO A 46 -17.80 17.01 -3.48
N ALA A 47 -17.55 18.03 -2.66
CA ALA A 47 -17.19 19.38 -3.10
C ALA A 47 -15.76 19.46 -3.67
N SER A 48 -14.85 18.60 -3.22
CA SER A 48 -13.53 18.47 -3.83
C SER A 48 -12.95 17.08 -3.70
N MET A 49 -11.95 16.80 -4.54
CA MET A 49 -11.20 15.56 -4.55
C MET A 49 -9.71 15.89 -4.73
N THR A 50 -8.88 15.42 -3.78
CA THR A 50 -7.43 15.62 -3.77
C THR A 50 -6.74 14.27 -3.84
N PHE A 51 -5.70 14.16 -4.66
CA PHE A 51 -4.88 12.96 -4.77
C PHE A 51 -3.44 13.23 -4.34
N MET A 52 -2.91 12.39 -3.47
CA MET A 52 -1.51 12.43 -3.03
C MET A 52 -0.83 11.11 -3.32
N GLY A 53 0.18 11.13 -4.19
CA GLY A 53 0.95 9.93 -4.57
C GLY A 53 0.12 8.78 -5.14
N SER A 54 -1.08 9.07 -5.67
CA SER A 54 -1.99 8.05 -6.18
C SER A 54 -1.65 7.66 -7.62
N PRO A 55 -1.66 6.37 -7.97
CA PRO A 55 -1.32 5.89 -9.31
C PRO A 55 -2.52 6.05 -10.27
N ILE A 56 -2.91 7.29 -10.57
CA ILE A 56 -4.03 7.57 -11.50
C ILE A 56 -3.61 7.27 -12.94
N ASP A 57 -2.45 7.77 -13.36
CA ASP A 57 -1.82 7.43 -14.63
C ASP A 57 -0.39 6.99 -14.35
N THR A 58 -0.15 5.68 -14.40
CA THR A 58 1.15 5.08 -14.07
C THR A 58 2.23 5.34 -15.11
N ARG A 59 1.87 5.93 -16.28
CA ARG A 59 2.83 6.35 -17.30
C ARG A 59 3.49 7.69 -16.97
N LEU A 60 2.89 8.45 -16.06
CA LEU A 60 3.37 9.77 -15.64
C LEU A 60 4.09 9.65 -14.30
N SER A 61 5.23 10.32 -14.16
CA SER A 61 6.04 10.34 -12.93
C SER A 61 6.34 8.93 -12.38
N PRO A 62 6.97 8.06 -13.18
CA PRO A 62 7.16 6.66 -12.81
C PRO A 62 8.02 6.53 -11.55
N THR A 63 7.55 5.70 -10.62
CA THR A 63 8.32 5.29 -9.45
C THR A 63 9.13 4.03 -9.76
N VAL A 64 10.07 3.66 -8.89
CA VAL A 64 10.86 2.42 -9.03
C VAL A 64 9.97 1.18 -9.25
N PRO A 65 8.86 0.98 -8.52
CA PRO A 65 7.88 -0.06 -8.84
C PRO A 65 7.31 -0.01 -10.26
N ASN A 66 7.04 1.19 -10.80
CA ASN A 66 6.49 1.32 -12.15
C ASN A 66 7.50 0.88 -13.21
N VAL A 67 8.76 1.28 -13.05
CA VAL A 67 9.84 0.87 -13.97
C VAL A 67 10.01 -0.65 -13.96
N LEU A 68 10.04 -1.27 -12.77
CA LEU A 68 10.11 -2.73 -12.68
C LEU A 68 8.93 -3.42 -13.40
N ALA A 69 7.73 -2.86 -13.27
CA ALA A 69 6.54 -3.37 -13.94
C ALA A 69 6.60 -3.27 -15.47
N GLU A 70 7.36 -2.31 -16.02
CA GLU A 70 7.59 -2.17 -17.47
C GLU A 70 8.71 -3.09 -17.98
N GLU A 71 9.69 -3.43 -17.14
CA GLU A 71 10.85 -4.25 -17.52
C GLU A 71 10.58 -5.76 -17.57
N LYS A 72 9.48 -6.23 -16.95
CA LYS A 72 9.16 -7.65 -16.81
C LYS A 72 7.77 -7.98 -17.36
N PRO A 73 7.60 -9.11 -18.07
CA PRO A 73 6.28 -9.54 -18.48
C PRO A 73 5.46 -9.99 -17.27
N LEU A 74 4.12 -9.94 -17.39
CA LEU A 74 3.20 -10.36 -16.32
C LEU A 74 3.49 -11.78 -15.81
N SER A 75 3.81 -12.71 -16.71
CA SER A 75 4.14 -14.10 -16.35
C SER A 75 5.32 -14.20 -15.38
N TRP A 76 6.31 -13.31 -15.51
CA TRP A 76 7.43 -13.26 -14.57
C TRP A 76 6.96 -12.95 -13.16
N PHE A 77 6.03 -12.02 -12.98
CA PHE A 77 5.45 -11.71 -11.67
C PHE A 77 4.63 -12.88 -11.13
N GLU A 78 3.83 -13.54 -11.96
CA GLU A 78 3.04 -14.70 -11.56
C GLU A 78 3.88 -15.88 -11.08
N GLU A 79 5.05 -16.08 -11.69
CA GLU A 79 5.98 -17.16 -11.37
C GLU A 79 6.87 -16.83 -10.16
N ASN A 80 7.26 -15.56 -9.99
CA ASN A 80 8.27 -15.18 -8.99
C ASN A 80 7.65 -14.55 -7.73
N MET A 81 6.57 -13.78 -7.87
CA MET A 81 5.98 -13.01 -6.76
C MET A 81 4.78 -13.73 -6.12
N ILE A 82 4.10 -14.61 -6.83
CA ILE A 82 2.90 -15.29 -6.33
C ILE A 82 3.25 -16.70 -5.85
N HIS A 83 2.97 -16.98 -4.57
CA HIS A 83 3.28 -18.26 -3.93
C HIS A 83 2.01 -18.95 -3.46
N THR A 84 2.09 -20.27 -3.30
CA THR A 84 0.99 -21.07 -2.75
C THR A 84 1.16 -21.17 -1.24
N VAL A 85 0.10 -20.86 -0.49
CA VAL A 85 0.12 -21.02 0.98
C VAL A 85 0.35 -22.49 1.33
N PRO A 86 1.43 -22.84 2.04
CA PRO A 86 1.73 -24.22 2.40
C PRO A 86 0.76 -24.72 3.47
N GLY A 87 0.59 -26.04 3.56
CA GLY A 87 -0.09 -26.63 4.70
C GLY A 87 0.78 -26.58 5.96
N PRO A 88 0.21 -26.46 7.17
CA PRO A 88 -1.21 -26.51 7.52
C PRO A 88 -1.89 -25.13 7.69
N TYR A 89 -1.32 -24.06 7.15
CA TYR A 89 -1.76 -22.70 7.47
C TYR A 89 -3.16 -22.36 6.90
N PRO A 90 -3.93 -21.47 7.56
CA PRO A 90 -5.18 -20.96 7.03
C PRO A 90 -5.01 -20.37 5.62
N GLY A 91 -5.89 -20.75 4.71
CA GLY A 91 -5.76 -20.38 3.29
C GLY A 91 -4.83 -21.29 2.49
N MET A 92 -4.48 -22.47 3.00
CA MET A 92 -3.76 -23.53 2.28
C MET A 92 -4.22 -23.65 0.82
N PHE A 93 -3.25 -23.81 -0.08
CA PHE A 93 -3.43 -23.88 -1.53
C PHE A 93 -3.90 -22.58 -2.21
N ARG A 94 -4.18 -21.49 -1.48
CA ARG A 94 -4.43 -20.20 -2.12
C ARG A 94 -3.13 -19.64 -2.69
N ARG A 95 -3.23 -19.07 -3.89
CA ARG A 95 -2.18 -18.25 -4.49
C ARG A 95 -2.25 -16.85 -3.89
N VAL A 96 -1.15 -16.40 -3.29
CA VAL A 96 -1.05 -15.12 -2.60
C VAL A 96 0.26 -14.43 -2.97
N TYR A 97 0.29 -13.10 -2.86
CA TYR A 97 1.54 -12.35 -2.79
C TYR A 97 2.00 -12.33 -1.33
N PRO A 98 3.05 -13.08 -0.94
CA PRO A 98 3.40 -13.20 0.47
C PRO A 98 4.02 -11.91 1.02
N GLY A 99 3.72 -11.60 2.29
CA GLY A 99 4.27 -10.42 2.96
C GLY A 99 5.80 -10.36 2.97
N PHE A 100 6.50 -11.50 3.07
CA PHE A 100 7.97 -11.52 3.03
C PHE A 100 8.53 -11.14 1.65
N VAL A 101 7.84 -11.52 0.55
CA VAL A 101 8.24 -11.12 -0.81
C VAL A 101 7.98 -9.62 -1.00
N GLN A 102 6.86 -9.13 -0.46
CA GLN A 102 6.56 -7.70 -0.46
C GLN A 102 7.59 -6.89 0.33
N LEU A 103 7.97 -7.34 1.52
CA LEU A 103 8.99 -6.71 2.36
C LEU A 103 10.36 -6.72 1.67
N ALA A 104 10.79 -7.87 1.15
CA ALA A 104 12.04 -7.99 0.40
C ALA A 104 12.06 -7.07 -0.83
N SER A 105 10.92 -6.91 -1.50
CA SER A 105 10.78 -6.01 -2.65
C SER A 105 10.91 -4.53 -2.24
N PHE A 106 10.27 -4.12 -1.15
CA PHE A 106 10.42 -2.76 -0.60
C PHE A 106 11.85 -2.46 -0.16
N MET A 107 12.51 -3.42 0.51
CA MET A 107 13.90 -3.30 0.93
C MET A 107 14.84 -3.13 -0.27
N ASN A 108 14.68 -3.95 -1.32
CA ASN A 108 15.52 -3.87 -2.52
C ASN A 108 15.29 -2.58 -3.32
N MET A 109 14.06 -2.05 -3.36
CA MET A 109 13.74 -0.83 -4.10
C MET A 109 14.27 0.46 -3.46
N ASN A 110 14.56 0.47 -2.15
CA ASN A 110 14.98 1.65 -1.39
C ASN A 110 16.22 1.40 -0.50
N TRP A 111 17.12 0.52 -0.93
CA TRP A 111 18.26 0.05 -0.12
C TRP A 111 19.11 1.18 0.50
N SER A 112 19.37 2.26 -0.25
CA SER A 112 20.18 3.40 0.25
C SER A 112 19.47 4.28 1.27
N ARG A 113 18.14 4.44 1.20
CA ARG A 113 17.39 5.27 2.16
C ARG A 113 17.01 4.51 3.43
N HIS A 114 16.85 3.20 3.36
CA HIS A 114 16.49 2.39 4.54
C HIS A 114 17.66 2.06 5.45
N VAL A 115 18.88 1.85 4.93
CA VAL A 115 20.05 1.65 5.78
C VAL A 115 20.31 2.92 6.61
N ASP A 116 20.25 4.10 6.01
CA ASP A 116 20.45 5.37 6.72
C ASP A 116 19.28 5.73 7.64
N ALA A 117 18.03 5.51 7.24
CA ALA A 117 16.87 5.78 8.08
C ALA A 117 16.76 4.82 9.28
N HIS A 118 17.05 3.52 9.09
CA HIS A 118 17.13 2.58 10.20
C HIS A 118 18.34 2.86 11.08
N TRP A 119 19.51 3.21 10.53
CA TRP A 119 20.70 3.54 11.32
C TRP A 119 20.49 4.81 12.14
N ASN A 120 19.87 5.85 11.57
CA ASN A 120 19.56 7.09 12.28
C ASN A 120 18.43 6.90 13.30
N PHE A 121 17.37 6.18 12.96
CA PHE A 121 16.31 5.83 13.91
C PHE A 121 16.84 4.96 15.06
N PHE A 122 17.75 4.02 14.76
CA PHE A 122 18.43 3.16 15.73
C PHE A 122 19.39 3.95 16.64
N ASN A 123 20.21 4.84 16.08
CA ASN A 123 21.09 5.72 16.86
C ASN A 123 20.28 6.66 17.77
N HIS A 124 19.16 7.21 17.28
CA HIS A 124 18.25 8.03 18.10
C HIS A 124 17.58 7.22 19.22
N LEU A 125 17.31 5.93 19.01
CA LEU A 125 16.73 5.03 20.03
C LEU A 125 17.76 4.60 21.07
N VAL A 126 19.02 4.36 20.64
CA VAL A 126 20.15 3.95 21.50
C VAL A 126 20.71 5.11 22.32
N GLU A 127 20.78 6.32 21.76
CA GLU A 127 21.18 7.53 22.49
C GLU A 127 20.10 7.96 23.52
N GLY A 128 18.84 7.58 23.29
CA GLY A 128 17.71 7.94 24.16
C GLY A 128 17.37 6.93 25.27
N ASP A 129 17.78 5.67 25.16
CA ASP A 129 17.33 4.60 26.07
C ASP A 129 18.51 3.68 26.45
N GLY A 130 19.21 4.06 27.52
CA GLY A 130 20.52 3.54 27.94
C GLY A 130 20.57 2.10 28.47
N ASP A 131 19.78 1.15 27.96
CA ASP A 131 19.90 -0.27 28.33
C ASP A 131 19.34 -1.19 27.22
N ASN A 132 20.21 -1.63 26.31
CA ASN A 132 19.79 -2.14 25.00
C ASN A 132 20.37 -3.53 24.64
N VAL A 133 19.84 -4.58 25.27
CA VAL A 133 20.03 -5.97 24.80
C VAL A 133 18.71 -6.75 24.75
N GLY A 134 17.74 -6.44 25.63
CA GLY A 134 16.44 -7.13 25.66
C GLY A 134 15.47 -6.72 24.54
N LYS A 135 15.32 -5.42 24.28
CA LYS A 135 14.42 -4.86 23.26
C LYS A 135 14.80 -5.29 21.83
N HIS A 136 16.08 -5.57 21.62
CA HIS A 136 16.60 -6.11 20.36
C HIS A 136 15.96 -7.44 19.97
N ARG A 137 15.60 -8.29 20.93
CA ARG A 137 15.10 -9.65 20.63
C ARG A 137 13.59 -9.66 20.34
N GLU A 138 12.81 -8.91 21.13
CA GLU A 138 11.35 -8.77 20.94
C GLU A 138 10.98 -8.16 19.59
N PHE A 139 11.74 -7.16 19.11
CA PHE A 139 11.46 -6.54 17.81
C PHE A 139 11.64 -7.51 16.63
N TYR A 140 12.67 -8.35 16.65
CA TYR A 140 12.85 -9.37 15.62
C TYR A 140 11.85 -10.51 15.75
N ASP A 141 11.46 -10.88 16.97
CA ASP A 141 10.45 -11.91 17.20
C ASP A 141 9.06 -11.48 16.68
N GLU A 142 8.68 -10.20 16.80
CA GLU A 142 7.42 -9.67 16.26
C GLU A 142 7.41 -9.60 14.72
N TYR A 143 8.57 -9.30 14.11
CA TYR A 143 8.69 -9.12 12.66
C TYR A 143 8.93 -10.41 11.87
N LEU A 144 9.46 -11.46 12.52
CA LEU A 144 9.78 -12.74 11.90
C LEU A 144 8.75 -13.84 12.21
N SER A 145 7.63 -13.50 12.86
CA SER A 145 6.50 -14.41 13.15
C SER A 145 5.41 -14.41 12.07
#